data_AF-A0A3N5NID2-F1
#
_entry.id   AF-A0A3N5NID2-F1
#
_cell.length_a   1.000
_cell.length_b   1.000
_cell.length_c   1.000
_cell.angle_alpha   90.00
_cell.angle_beta   90.00
_cell.angle_gamma   90.00
#
_symmetry.space_group_name_H-M   'P 1'
#
loop_
_entity.id
_entity.type
_entity.pdbx_description
1 polymer ?
#
loop_
_entity_poly.entity_id
_entity_poly.type
_entity_poly.pdbx_seq_one_letter_code
_entity_poly.pdbx_strand_id
1 'polypeptide(L)'
;KMLEDYRQILIQRGFDPGAVSARSTLRYCPSMAQCILEERDETEYSTVVVGRQGLSRSEEFLFGSVSSKIVNYARNCTVWVVN
;
A
#
# COMPACT_ATOMS: atom_id res chain seq x y z
N LYS A 1 -10.21 -4.66 12.54
CA LYS A 1 -10.64 -3.40 13.21
C LYS A 1 -10.01 -2.19 12.53
N MET A 2 -8.69 -1.99 12.62
CA MET A 2 -7.97 -0.86 12.00
C MET A 2 -8.34 -0.57 10.53
N LEU A 3 -8.36 -1.58 9.65
CA LEU A 3 -8.69 -1.36 8.22
C LEU A 3 -10.13 -0.88 7.99
N GLU A 4 -11.08 -1.29 8.84
CA GLU A 4 -12.46 -0.82 8.73
C GLU A 4 -12.54 0.65 9.19
N ASP A 5 -11.80 1.02 10.24
CA ASP A 5 -11.73 2.41 10.69
C ASP A 5 -11.19 3.32 9.56
N TYR A 6 -10.17 2.87 8.81
CA TYR A 6 -9.66 3.59 7.63
C TYR A 6 -10.64 3.66 6.47
N ARG A 7 -11.37 2.56 6.19
CA ARG A 7 -12.44 2.55 5.19
C ARG A 7 -13.49 3.61 5.53
N GLN A 8 -13.90 3.72 6.80
CA GLN A 8 -14.85 4.74 7.23
C GLN A 8 -14.31 6.17 7.04
N ILE A 9 -13.03 6.41 7.31
CA ILE A 9 -12.41 7.72 7.04
C ILE A 9 -12.52 8.10 5.56
N LEU A 10 -12.21 7.18 4.64
CA LEU A 10 -12.32 7.46 3.20
C LEU A 10 -13.76 7.79 2.79
N ILE A 11 -14.73 7.01 3.28
CA ILE A 11 -16.15 7.25 3.02
C ILE A 11 -16.58 8.62 3.53
N GLN A 12 -16.21 8.97 4.77
CA GLN A 12 -16.52 10.28 5.36
C GLN A 12 -15.86 11.45 4.60
N ARG A 13 -14.77 11.20 3.87
CA ARG A 13 -14.10 12.18 3.01
C ARG A 13 -14.67 12.25 1.59
N GLY A 14 -15.74 11.52 1.29
CA GLY A 14 -16.51 11.63 0.05
C GLY A 14 -16.30 10.51 -0.95
N PHE A 15 -15.58 9.44 -0.61
CA PHE A 15 -15.51 8.25 -1.46
C PHE A 15 -16.82 7.44 -1.38
N ASP A 16 -17.29 6.95 -2.52
CA ASP A 16 -18.47 6.07 -2.57
C ASP A 16 -18.23 4.78 -1.74
N PRO A 17 -19.16 4.37 -0.84
CA PRO A 17 -18.98 3.18 -0.01
C PRO A 17 -18.79 1.87 -0.79
N GLY A 18 -19.34 1.76 -2.00
CA GLY A 18 -19.16 0.62 -2.90
C GLY A 18 -17.81 0.62 -3.61
N ALA A 19 -17.15 1.77 -3.71
CA ALA A 19 -15.82 1.93 -4.30
C ALA A 19 -14.67 1.70 -3.30
N VAL A 20 -14.94 1.52 -2.00
CA VAL A 20 -13.90 1.31 -0.97
C VAL A 20 -14.04 -0.07 -0.34
N SER A 21 -13.11 -0.97 -0.62
CA SER A 21 -13.03 -2.30 -0.01
C SER A 21 -11.84 -2.43 0.94
N ALA A 22 -12.06 -3.04 2.10
CA ALA A 22 -10.98 -3.47 2.98
C ALA A 22 -10.68 -4.95 2.74
N ARG A 23 -9.40 -5.31 2.57
CA ARG A 23 -8.93 -6.69 2.43
C ARG A 23 -7.84 -6.98 3.46
N SER A 24 -7.94 -8.15 4.10
CA SER A 24 -6.92 -8.68 5.01
C SER A 24 -6.79 -10.17 4.74
N THR A 25 -5.68 -10.57 4.15
CA THR A 25 -5.43 -11.95 3.75
C THR A 25 -4.30 -12.53 4.60
N LEU A 26 -4.50 -13.73 5.13
CA LEU A 26 -3.41 -14.52 5.68
C LEU A 26 -2.86 -15.41 4.57
N ARG A 27 -1.63 -15.12 4.14
CA ARG A 27 -0.92 -15.92 3.14
C ARG A 27 0.57 -15.97 3.45
N TYR A 28 1.23 -17.02 2.97
CA TYR A 28 2.68 -17.07 2.97
C TYR A 28 3.21 -16.07 1.95
N CYS A 29 4.17 -15.24 2.37
CA CYS A 29 4.86 -14.31 1.50
C CYS A 29 6.33 -14.23 1.93
N PRO A 30 7.29 -14.29 0.99
CA PRO A 30 8.70 -14.08 1.31
C PRO A 30 8.99 -12.68 1.86
N SER A 31 8.15 -11.68 1.52
CA SER A 31 8.16 -10.36 2.17
C SER A 31 6.83 -9.61 1.99
N MET A 32 6.57 -8.60 2.82
CA MET A 32 5.39 -7.74 2.70
C MET A 32 5.30 -7.03 1.33
N ALA A 33 6.44 -6.56 0.82
CA ALA A 33 6.48 -5.90 -0.49
C ALA A 33 6.09 -6.86 -1.61
N GLN A 34 6.62 -8.09 -1.59
CA GLN A 34 6.26 -9.11 -2.57
C GLN A 34 4.78 -9.46 -2.50
N CYS A 35 4.25 -9.63 -1.28
CA CYS A 35 2.82 -9.80 -1.03
C CYS A 35 1.99 -8.71 -1.74
N ILE A 36 2.34 -7.44 -1.55
CA ILE A 36 1.60 -6.31 -2.15
C ILE A 36 1.69 -6.33 -3.69
N LEU A 37 2.87 -6.65 -4.23
CA LEU A 37 3.09 -6.72 -5.68
C LEU A 37 2.31 -7.89 -6.31
N GLU A 38 2.30 -9.05 -5.67
CA GLU A 38 1.52 -10.22 -6.11
C GLU A 38 0.01 -9.90 -6.11
N GLU A 39 -0.52 -9.26 -5.06
CA GLU A 39 -1.93 -8.83 -5.05
C GLU A 39 -2.22 -7.88 -6.22
N ARG A 40 -1.33 -6.91 -6.46
CA ARG A 40 -1.49 -5.97 -7.58
C ARG A 40 -1.50 -6.70 -8.92
N ASP A 41 -0.67 -7.73 -9.08
CA ASP A 41 -0.59 -8.50 -10.32
C ASP A 41 -1.83 -9.38 -10.54
N GLU A 42 -2.37 -9.96 -9.47
CA GLU A 42 -3.59 -10.78 -9.54
C GLU A 42 -4.88 -9.96 -9.76
N THR A 43 -4.92 -8.74 -9.23
CA THR A 43 -6.11 -7.88 -9.25
C THR A 43 -6.03 -6.76 -10.30
N GLU A 44 -4.88 -6.62 -10.94
CA GLU A 44 -4.58 -5.62 -11.95
C GLU A 44 -4.81 -4.16 -11.48
N TYR A 45 -4.53 -3.87 -10.21
CA TYR A 45 -4.64 -2.50 -9.72
C TYR A 45 -3.69 -1.56 -10.47
N SER A 46 -4.25 -0.47 -11.01
CA SER A 46 -3.52 0.55 -11.77
C SER A 46 -2.63 1.44 -10.90
N THR A 47 -2.91 1.53 -9.60
CA THR A 47 -2.19 2.41 -8.67
C THR A 47 -1.96 1.72 -7.34
N VAL A 48 -0.74 1.84 -6.81
CA VAL A 48 -0.36 1.42 -5.47
C VAL A 48 0.05 2.66 -4.67
N VAL A 49 -0.60 2.88 -3.52
CA VAL A 49 -0.29 4.01 -2.62
C VAL A 49 0.33 3.48 -1.34
N VAL A 50 1.52 3.99 -0.97
CA VAL A 50 2.24 3.57 0.22
C VAL A 50 2.75 4.76 1.02
N GLY A 51 2.80 4.61 2.34
CA GLY A 51 3.40 5.61 3.22
C GLY A 51 4.93 5.59 3.14
N ARG A 52 5.55 6.75 3.39
CA ARG A 52 6.98 6.87 3.71
C ARG A 52 7.18 6.62 5.21
N GLN A 53 6.93 5.40 5.68
CA GLN A 53 7.14 5.04 7.09
C GLN A 53 8.34 4.10 7.27
N GLY A 54 9.03 4.22 8.41
CA GLY A 54 10.15 3.36 8.81
C GLY A 54 11.53 4.01 8.82
N LEU A 55 11.62 5.34 8.87
CA LEU A 55 12.89 6.07 8.87
C LEU A 55 13.13 6.70 10.23
N SER A 56 14.28 6.41 10.82
CA SER A 56 14.82 7.23 11.91
C SER A 56 15.11 8.64 11.39
N ARG A 57 15.13 9.66 12.27
CA ARG A 57 15.37 11.07 11.90
C ARG A 57 16.67 11.33 11.10
N SER A 58 17.58 10.35 11.03
CA SER A 58 18.84 10.43 10.29
C SER A 58 18.80 9.92 8.84
N GLU A 59 17.63 9.49 8.33
CA GLU A 59 17.53 8.84 7.01
C GLU A 59 16.51 9.54 6.08
N GLU A 60 16.67 10.85 5.87
CA GLU A 60 15.77 11.66 5.02
C GLU A 60 15.75 11.23 3.54
N PHE A 61 16.69 10.38 3.10
CA PHE A 61 16.83 9.98 1.69
C PHE A 61 16.38 8.54 1.38
N LEU A 62 16.06 7.70 2.37
CA LEU A 62 15.71 6.29 2.14
C LEU A 62 14.20 6.12 2.21
N PHE A 63 13.58 5.35 1.32
CA PHE A 63 12.21 4.86 1.57
C PHE A 63 12.30 3.70 2.56
N GLY A 64 11.30 3.52 3.44
CA GLY A 64 11.25 2.34 4.32
C GLY A 64 11.38 1.02 3.54
N SER A 65 11.86 -0.06 4.15
CA SER A 65 12.27 -1.29 3.44
C SER A 65 11.19 -1.90 2.54
N VAL A 66 9.91 -1.74 2.89
CA VAL A 66 8.76 -2.17 2.07
C VAL A 66 8.52 -1.21 0.91
N SER A 67 8.37 0.09 1.19
CA SER A 67 8.12 1.12 0.17
C SER A 67 9.26 1.19 -0.85
N SER A 68 10.52 1.07 -0.41
CA SER A 68 11.70 0.93 -1.28
C SER A 68 11.55 -0.22 -2.27
N LYS A 69 11.15 -1.41 -1.80
CA LYS A 69 10.99 -2.57 -2.67
C LYS A 69 9.83 -2.37 -3.66
N ILE A 70 8.71 -1.82 -3.20
CA ILE A 70 7.56 -1.54 -4.09
C ILE A 70 7.96 -0.56 -5.20
N VAL A 71 8.64 0.54 -4.87
CA VAL A 71 9.10 1.52 -5.87
C VAL A 71 10.06 0.89 -6.88
N ASN A 72 10.98 0.02 -6.43
CA ASN A 72 11.96 -0.60 -7.33
C ASN A 72 11.36 -1.71 -8.23
N TYR A 73 10.39 -2.47 -7.71
CA TYR A 73 9.94 -3.70 -8.36
C TYR A 73 8.51 -3.63 -8.92
N ALA A 74 7.70 -2.62 -8.59
CA ALA A 74 6.39 -2.45 -9.20
C ALA A 74 6.50 -2.25 -10.72
N ARG A 75 5.60 -2.89 -11.46
CA ARG A 75 5.50 -2.80 -12.92
C ARG A 75 4.04 -2.61 -13.30
N ASN A 76 3.81 -1.97 -14.46
CA ASN A 76 2.49 -1.78 -15.05
C ASN A 76 1.46 -1.08 -14.15
N CYS A 77 1.92 -0.33 -13.15
CA CYS A 77 1.09 0.50 -12.29
C CYS A 77 1.84 1.76 -11.89
N THR A 78 1.08 2.73 -11.40
CA THR A 78 1.60 3.96 -10.81
C THR A 78 1.85 3.74 -9.32
N VAL A 79 3.01 4.13 -8.79
CA VAL A 79 3.29 4.07 -7.35
C VAL A 79 3.28 5.48 -6.77
N TRP A 80 2.44 5.73 -5.76
CA TRP A 80 2.41 6.98 -5.00
C TRP A 80 3.02 6.75 -3.62
N VAL A 81 4.03 7.56 -3.28
CA VAL A 81 4.62 7.56 -1.94
C VAL A 81 4.17 8.82 -1.21
N VAL A 82 3.49 8.65 -0.08
CA VAL A 82 2.86 9.75 0.68
C VAL A 82 3.43 9.87 2.11
N ASN A 83 3.39 11.09 2.67
CA ASN A 83 3.87 11.42 4.02
C ASN A 83 2.77 11.32 5.07
#